data_AF-X1BSB3-F1
#
_entry.id   AF-X1BSB3-F1
#
_cell.length_a   1.000
_cell.length_b   1.000
_cell.length_c   1.000
_cell.angle_alpha   90.00
_cell.angle_beta   90.00
_cell.angle_gamma   90.00
#
_symmetry.space_group_name_H-M   'P 1'
#
loop_
_entity.id
_entity.type
_entity.pdbx_description
1 polymer ?
#
loop_
_entity_poly.entity_id
_entity_poly.type
_entity_poly.pdbx_seq_one_letter_code
_entity_poly.pdbx_strand_id
1 'polypeptide(L)' 'MSNLTLNYKVTFVGCSNVGKSSLFLRILKDQFSDTRESTIGGAFLSHCTERNKYSVWDTAGQERY' A
#
# COMPACT_ATOMS: atom_id res chain seq x y z
N MET A 1 -13.73 29.20 -1.31
CA MET A 1 -13.16 28.26 -2.29
C MET A 1 -13.45 26.86 -1.78
N SER A 2 -14.14 26.01 -2.53
CA SER A 2 -14.31 24.61 -2.13
C SER A 2 -12.94 23.94 -2.11
N ASN A 3 -12.54 23.39 -0.96
CA ASN A 3 -11.34 22.56 -0.89
C ASN A 3 -11.63 21.28 -1.68
N LEU A 4 -11.12 21.23 -2.91
CA LEU A 4 -11.17 20.03 -3.74
C LEU A 4 -10.30 18.96 -3.10
N THR A 5 -10.93 17.89 -2.59
CA THR A 5 -10.23 16.69 -2.13
C THR A 5 -9.96 15.78 -3.33
N LEU A 6 -8.68 15.54 -3.63
CA LEU A 6 -8.26 14.63 -4.69
C LEU A 6 -8.17 13.20 -4.17
N ASN A 7 -8.61 12.24 -4.98
CA ASN A 7 -8.60 10.81 -4.62
C ASN A 7 -7.58 10.07 -5.50
N TYR A 8 -6.64 9.39 -4.86
CA TYR A 8 -5.61 8.60 -5.52
C TYR A 8 -5.74 7.13 -5.13
N LYS A 9 -5.60 6.26 -6.12
CA LYS A 9 -5.48 4.81 -5.92
C LYS A 9 -4.06 4.39 -6.24
N VAL A 10 -3.43 3.67 -5.31
CA VAL A 10 -2.07 3.16 -5.44
C VAL A 10 -2.12 1.66 -5.21
N THR A 11 -1.53 0.88 -6.11
CA THR A 11 -1.46 -0.58 -5.97
C THR A 11 -0.01 -1.00 -6.20
N PHE A 12 0.54 -1.76 -5.25
CA PHE A 12 1.85 -2.39 -5.44
C PHE A 12 1.68 -3.70 -6.18
N VAL A 13 2.43 -3.86 -7.28
CA VAL A 13 2.42 -5.03 -8.15
C VAL A 13 3.84 -5.54 -8.36
N GLY A 14 3.98 -6.83 -8.60
CA GLY A 14 5.28 -7.49 -8.82
C GLY A 14 5.37 -8.84 -8.10
N CYS A 15 6.39 -9.62 -8.43
CA CYS A 15 6.56 -10.98 -7.92
C CYS A 15 6.52 -11.05 -6.37
N SER A 16 6.22 -12.23 -5.84
CA SER A 16 6.35 -12.49 -4.40
C SER A 16 7.77 -12.12 -3.91
N ASN A 17 7.87 -11.65 -2.67
CA ASN A 17 9.13 -11.34 -1.98
C ASN A 17 9.97 -10.16 -2.52
N VAL A 18 9.51 -9.40 -3.53
CA VAL A 18 10.24 -8.22 -4.05
C VAL A 18 10.17 -6.96 -3.15
N GLY A 19 9.52 -7.04 -1.99
CA GLY A 19 9.48 -5.95 -1.00
C GLY A 19 8.24 -5.04 -1.04
N LYS A 20 7.19 -5.38 -1.79
CA LYS A 20 5.91 -4.64 -1.86
C LYS A 20 5.34 -4.34 -0.46
N SER A 21 5.23 -5.39 0.36
CA SER A 21 4.69 -5.32 1.71
C SER A 21 5.60 -4.56 2.69
N SER A 22 6.90 -4.48 2.40
CA SER A 22 7.87 -3.69 3.16
C SER A 22 7.70 -2.19 2.87
N LEU A 23 7.49 -1.82 1.60
CA LEU A 23 7.16 -0.44 1.23
C LEU A 23 5.80 -0.02 1.79
N PHE A 24 4.81 -0.92 1.75
CA PHE A 24 3.51 -0.69 2.36
C PHE A 24 3.63 -0.41 3.88
N LEU A 25 4.45 -1.17 4.60
CA LEU A 25 4.72 -0.93 6.02
C LEU A 25 5.44 0.40 6.26
N ARG A 26 6.43 0.73 5.43
CA ARG A 26 7.18 1.97 5.53
C ARG A 26 6.25 3.18 5.37
N ILE A 27 5.33 3.15 4.42
CA ILE A 27 4.34 4.22 4.22
C ILE A 27 3.39 4.33 5.42
N LEU A 28 3.02 3.20 6.02
CA LEU A 28 2.08 3.16 7.14
C LEU A 28 2.66 3.61 8.48
N LYS A 29 3.86 3.13 8.79
CA LYS A 29 4.42 3.15 10.15
C LYS A 29 5.82 3.74 10.22
N ASP A 30 6.38 4.16 9.09
CA ASP A 30 7.77 4.57 8.97
C ASP A 30 8.76 3.50 9.49
N GLN A 31 8.45 2.21 9.28
CA GLN A 31 9.22 1.09 9.81
C GLN A 31 9.55 0.04 8.75
N PHE A 32 10.68 -0.63 8.94
CA PHE A 32 10.99 -1.91 8.32
C PHE A 32 10.90 -3.02 9.37
N SER A 33 10.63 -4.24 8.93
CA SER A 33 10.56 -5.42 9.79
C SER A 33 11.46 -6.50 9.21
N ASP A 34 12.41 -7.00 10.00
CA ASP A 34 13.33 -8.06 9.60
C ASP A 34 12.59 -9.39 9.39
N THR A 35 11.50 -9.58 10.13
CA THR A 35 10.57 -10.70 9.96
C THR A 35 9.27 -10.18 9.38
N ARG A 36 8.97 -10.50 8.12
CA ARG A 36 7.68 -10.19 7.51
C ARG A 36 7.11 -11.46 6.88
N GLU A 37 5.92 -11.83 7.31
CA GLU A 37 5.21 -12.97 6.72
C GLU A 37 4.71 -12.62 5.32
N SER A 38 4.52 -13.65 4.50
CA SER A 38 3.95 -13.52 3.16
C SER A 38 2.56 -12.88 3.24
N THR A 39 2.29 -11.92 2.36
CA THR A 39 0.94 -11.35 2.24
C THR A 39 -0.02 -12.43 1.71
N ILE A 40 -1.01 -12.80 2.52
CA ILE A 40 -2.08 -13.70 2.12
C ILE A 40 -3.20 -12.88 1.47
N GLY A 41 -3.37 -13.04 0.16
CA GLY A 41 -4.31 -12.24 -0.63
C GLY A 41 -3.79 -10.82 -0.86
N GLY A 42 -4.12 -9.89 0.03
CA GLY A 42 -3.71 -8.48 -0.07
C GLY A 42 -4.02 -7.68 1.19
N ALA A 43 -3.45 -6.47 1.28
CA ALA A 43 -3.70 -5.53 2.37
C ALA A 43 -4.14 -4.16 1.82
N PHE A 44 -4.93 -3.43 2.61
CA PHE A 44 -5.48 -2.13 2.23
C PHE A 44 -5.21 -1.06 3.29
N LEU A 45 -4.89 0.14 2.84
CA LEU A 45 -4.77 1.35 3.65
C LEU A 45 -5.53 2.51 3.01
N SER A 46 -6.24 3.26 3.84
CA SER A 46 -6.69 4.62 3.50
C SER A 46 -5.92 5.65 4.31
N HIS A 47 -5.23 6.57 3.64
CA HIS A 47 -4.54 7.70 4.27
C HIS A 47 -5.11 9.02 3.76
N CYS A 48 -5.51 9.91 4.68
CA CYS A 48 -6.08 11.22 4.34
C CYS A 48 -5.15 12.33 4.80
N THR A 49 -4.90 13.26 3.90
CA THR A 49 -4.25 14.56 4.16
C THR A 49 -5.28 15.67 3.95
N GLU A 50 -4.94 16.92 4.25
CA GLU A 50 -5.87 18.06 4.13
C GLU A 50 -6.50 18.22 2.73
N ARG A 51 -5.83 17.76 1.68
CA ARG A 51 -6.28 17.93 0.28
C ARG A 51 -6.40 16.63 -0.51
N ASN A 52 -5.95 15.50 0.05
CA ASN A 52 -5.84 14.25 -0.71
C ASN A 52 -6.25 13.04 0.13
N LYS A 53 -6.93 12.09 -0.51
CA LYS A 53 -7.20 10.75 0.00
C LYS A 53 -6.45 9.74 -0.84
N TYR A 54 -5.62 8.94 -0.19
CA TYR A 54 -4.87 7.84 -0.81
C TYR A 54 -5.48 6.51 -0.38
N SER A 55 -5.77 5.67 -1.37
CA SER A 55 -6.22 4.29 -1.19
C SER A 55 -5.13 3.37 -1.71
N VAL A 56 -4.34 2.80 -0.80
CA VAL A 56 -3.15 2.01 -1.11
C VAL A 56 -3.45 0.52 -0.94
N TRP A 57 -3.04 -0.29 -1.90
CA TRP A 57 -3.23 -1.73 -1.94
C TRP A 57 -1.88 -2.46 -2.03
N ASP A 58 -1.65 -3.42 -1.14
CA ASP A 58 -0.55 -4.39 -1.21
C ASP A 58 -1.07 -5.72 -1.77
N THR A 59 -0.39 -6.29 -2.76
CA THR A 59 -0.72 -7.61 -3.34
C THR A 59 0.26 -8.68 -2.87
N ALA A 60 -0.15 -9.95 -2.93
CA ALA A 60 0.75 -11.07 -2.64
C ALA A 60 1.91 -11.19 -3.65
N GLY A 61 1.70 -10.86 -4.92
CA GLY A 61 2.63 -11.21 -6.00
C GLY A 61 2.48 -12.66 -6.47
N GLN A 62 1.33 -13.28 -6.18
CA GLN A 62 0.90 -14.59 -6.70
C GLN A 62 -0.36 -14.49 -7.58
N GLU A 63 -0.82 -13.27 -7.83
CA GLU A 63 -1.82 -12.97 -8.85
C GLU A 63 -1.43 -13.60 -10.20
N ARG A 64 -2.40 -14.21 -10.87
CA ARG A 64 -2.19 -15.01 -12.10
C ARG A 64 -2.23 -14.19 -13.39
N TYR A 65 -2.26 -12.87 -13.30
CA TYR A 65 -2.44 -11.95 -14.44
C TYR A 65 -1.23 -11.05 -14.61
#